data_AF-A0A5M8PMB5-F1
#
_entry.id   AF-A0A5M8PMB5-F1
#
_cell.length_a   1.000
_cell.length_b   1.000
_cell.length_c   1.000
_cell.angle_alpha   90.00
_cell.angle_beta   90.00
_cell.angle_gamma   90.00
#
_symmetry.space_group_name_H-M   'P 1'
#
loop_
_entity.id
_entity.type
_entity.pdbx_description
1 polymer ?
#
loop_
_entity_poly.entity_id
_entity_poly.type
_entity_poly.pdbx_seq_one_letter_code
_entity_poly.pdbx_strand_id
1 'polypeptide(L)'
;MDEEGPLFSGREPSLIDLIVAPFAVRLWLFDYSKDGLGISEEGRGGDDENSWSRWHEWLTATNKRKSIEETTSERRHYPQIYQRYADNTAQSELAKATREGKGVP
;
A
#
# COMPACT_ATOMS: atom_id res chain seq x y z
N MET A 1 -16.37 0.74 3.61
CA MET A 1 -16.03 2.18 3.53
C MET A 1 -17.32 2.93 3.27
N ASP A 2 -17.37 4.23 3.55
CA ASP A 2 -18.53 5.08 3.23
C ASP A 2 -18.97 4.91 1.77
N GLU A 3 -20.28 4.89 1.51
CA GLU A 3 -20.81 4.60 0.17
C GLU A 3 -20.70 5.78 -0.80
N GLU A 4 -20.65 7.01 -0.28
CA GLU A 4 -20.69 8.23 -1.10
C GLU A 4 -19.37 9.03 -1.08
N GLY A 5 -18.69 9.05 0.06
CA GLY A 5 -17.46 9.79 0.25
C GLY A 5 -16.25 8.94 -0.14
N PRO A 6 -15.19 9.52 -0.71
CA PRO A 6 -14.05 8.76 -1.24
C PRO A 6 -13.14 8.17 -0.16
N LEU A 7 -13.28 8.54 1.11
CA LEU A 7 -12.45 8.09 2.23
C LEU A 7 -13.23 7.13 3.13
N PHE A 8 -12.54 6.50 4.09
CA PHE A 8 -13.13 5.42 4.89
C PHE A 8 -14.43 5.82 5.60
N SER A 9 -14.46 7.02 6.19
CA SER A 9 -15.58 7.56 6.97
C SER A 9 -16.37 8.67 6.23
N GLY A 10 -16.21 8.79 4.91
CA GLY A 10 -16.90 9.78 4.09
C GLY A 10 -15.95 10.70 3.34
N ARG A 11 -16.23 12.01 3.39
CA ARG A 11 -15.46 13.02 2.61
C ARG A 11 -14.20 13.51 3.33
N GLU A 12 -14.22 13.47 4.66
CA GLU A 12 -13.10 13.93 5.47
C GLU A 12 -12.20 12.74 5.86
N PRO A 13 -10.88 12.94 5.89
CA PRO A 13 -9.94 11.92 6.32
C PRO A 13 -10.18 11.56 7.78
N SER A 14 -10.08 10.29 8.07
CA SER A 14 -10.05 9.75 9.42
C SER A 14 -8.70 9.09 9.69
N LEU A 15 -8.43 8.78 10.96
CA LEU A 15 -7.13 8.21 11.35
C LEU A 15 -6.79 6.93 10.58
N ILE A 16 -7.79 6.10 10.26
CA ILE A 16 -7.59 4.86 9.51
C ILE A 16 -7.03 5.10 8.11
N ASP A 17 -7.48 6.16 7.42
CA ASP A 17 -6.97 6.51 6.09
C ASP A 17 -5.46 6.79 6.17
N LEU A 18 -5.04 7.53 7.21
CA LEU A 18 -3.65 7.92 7.41
C LEU A 18 -2.76 6.76 7.88
N ILE A 19 -3.29 5.82 8.68
CA ILE A 19 -2.55 4.64 9.13
C ILE A 19 -2.28 3.68 7.97
N VAL A 20 -3.27 3.49 7.08
CA VAL A 20 -3.18 2.50 5.99
C VAL A 20 -2.48 3.08 4.76
N ALA A 21 -2.57 4.39 4.52
CA ALA A 21 -1.98 5.05 3.35
C ALA A 21 -0.52 4.66 3.06
N PRO A 22 0.42 4.62 4.05
CA PRO A 22 1.81 4.30 3.75
C PRO A 22 1.99 2.88 3.19
N PHE A 23 1.14 1.93 3.56
CA PHE A 23 1.18 0.58 3.00
C PHE A 23 0.55 0.55 1.62
N ALA A 24 -0.67 1.10 1.50
CA ALA A 24 -1.46 1.04 0.29
C ALA A 24 -0.76 1.67 -0.94
N VAL A 25 -0.16 2.85 -0.79
CA VAL A 25 0.54 3.55 -1.90
C VAL A 25 1.82 2.84 -2.35
N ARG A 26 2.25 1.80 -1.63
CA ARG A 26 3.46 1.02 -1.89
C ARG A 26 3.18 -0.41 -2.34
N LEU A 27 1.92 -0.86 -2.41
CA LEU A 27 1.59 -2.24 -2.78
C LEU A 27 2.05 -2.62 -4.19
N TRP A 28 2.17 -1.66 -5.10
CA TRP A 28 2.76 -1.87 -6.44
C TRP A 28 4.18 -2.44 -6.40
N LEU A 29 4.91 -2.33 -5.28
CA LEU A 29 6.25 -2.91 -5.14
C LEU A 29 6.25 -4.44 -5.19
N PHE A 30 5.12 -5.06 -4.86
CA PHE A 30 4.98 -6.51 -4.98
C PHE A 30 4.89 -6.95 -6.43
N ASP A 31 4.37 -6.11 -7.33
CA ASP A 31 4.38 -6.38 -8.77
C ASP A 31 5.80 -6.30 -9.36
N TYR A 32 6.71 -5.56 -8.71
CA TYR A 32 8.12 -5.48 -9.09
C TYR A 32 8.97 -6.63 -8.55
N SER A 33 8.69 -7.09 -7.32
CA SER A 33 9.63 -7.93 -6.54
C SER A 33 9.11 -9.32 -6.16
N LYS A 34 7.84 -9.60 -6.44
CA LYS A 34 7.13 -10.87 -6.23
C LYS A 34 6.21 -11.12 -7.43
N ASP A 35 5.43 -12.20 -7.41
CA ASP A 35 4.42 -12.48 -8.45
C ASP A 35 3.18 -11.54 -8.38
N GLY A 36 3.35 -10.33 -7.84
CA GLY A 36 2.28 -9.38 -7.55
C GLY A 36 1.41 -9.77 -6.35
N LEU A 37 0.43 -8.91 -6.03
CA LEU A 37 -0.62 -9.19 -5.04
C LEU A 37 -1.95 -9.59 -5.68
N GLY A 38 -2.03 -9.60 -7.01
CA GLY A 38 -3.29 -9.83 -7.72
C GLY A 38 -4.32 -8.70 -7.52
N ILE A 39 -3.86 -7.48 -7.22
CA ILE A 39 -4.75 -6.31 -7.17
C ILE A 39 -5.25 -6.06 -8.58
N SER A 40 -6.56 -6.18 -8.77
CA SER A 40 -7.17 -6.01 -10.09
C SER A 40 -7.03 -4.56 -10.58
N GLU A 41 -6.77 -4.38 -11.86
CA GLU A 41 -6.99 -3.09 -12.53
C GLU A 41 -8.49 -2.72 -12.51
N GLU A 42 -8.79 -1.44 -12.62
CA GLU A 42 -10.17 -0.94 -12.75
C GLU A 42 -10.88 -1.63 -13.94
N GLY A 43 -12.10 -2.11 -13.72
CA GLY A 43 -12.90 -2.81 -14.74
C GLY A 43 -12.50 -4.26 -15.00
N ARG A 44 -11.57 -4.83 -14.22
CA ARG A 44 -11.11 -6.23 -14.34
C ARG A 44 -11.33 -7.09 -13.10
N GLY A 45 -12.08 -6.59 -12.14
CA GLY A 45 -12.30 -7.18 -10.82
C GLY A 45 -13.25 -8.38 -10.79
N GLY A 46 -13.91 -8.71 -11.92
CA GLY A 46 -14.82 -9.84 -12.01
C GLY A 46 -16.00 -9.71 -11.04
N ASP A 47 -16.27 -10.76 -10.27
CA ASP A 47 -17.35 -10.78 -9.27
C ASP A 47 -17.14 -9.75 -8.14
N ASP A 48 -15.90 -9.32 -7.91
CA ASP A 48 -15.51 -8.36 -6.87
C ASP A 48 -15.33 -6.92 -7.42
N GLU A 49 -15.76 -6.62 -8.65
CA GLU A 49 -15.54 -5.32 -9.30
C GLU A 49 -15.98 -4.13 -8.42
N ASN A 50 -17.11 -4.25 -7.71
CA ASN A 50 -17.57 -3.19 -6.83
C ASN A 50 -16.57 -2.91 -5.68
N SER A 51 -15.99 -3.96 -5.11
CA SER A 51 -14.98 -3.84 -4.05
C SER A 51 -13.67 -3.24 -4.59
N TRP A 52 -13.26 -3.66 -5.79
CA TRP A 52 -12.06 -3.12 -6.44
C TRP A 52 -12.23 -1.67 -6.87
N SER A 53 -13.38 -1.31 -7.44
CA SER A 53 -13.73 0.08 -7.78
C SER A 53 -13.66 0.95 -6.53
N ARG A 54 -14.22 0.48 -5.41
CA ARG A 54 -14.16 1.21 -4.14
C ARG A 54 -12.73 1.34 -3.59
N TRP A 55 -11.92 0.29 -3.73
CA TRP A 55 -10.50 0.33 -3.39
C TRP A 55 -9.75 1.38 -4.20
N HIS A 56 -9.95 1.44 -5.52
CA HIS A 56 -9.26 2.40 -6.41
C HIS A 56 -9.68 3.84 -6.14
N GLU A 57 -10.97 4.07 -5.85
CA GLU A 57 -11.46 5.38 -5.45
C GLU A 57 -10.76 5.86 -4.16
N TRP A 58 -10.74 5.00 -3.13
CA TRP A 58 -10.08 5.30 -1.86
C TRP A 58 -8.57 5.53 -2.02
N LEU A 59 -7.88 4.66 -2.77
CA LEU A 59 -6.45 4.77 -3.01
C LEU A 59 -6.12 6.07 -3.77
N THR A 60 -6.93 6.43 -4.76
CA THR A 60 -6.76 7.65 -5.53
C THR A 60 -6.94 8.90 -4.67
N ALA A 61 -7.99 8.95 -3.84
CA ALA A 61 -8.24 10.08 -2.96
C ALA A 61 -7.17 10.22 -1.88
N THR A 62 -6.74 9.10 -1.30
CA THR A 62 -5.69 9.04 -0.29
C THR A 62 -4.34 9.50 -0.86
N ASN A 63 -3.98 9.01 -2.05
CA ASN A 63 -2.69 9.32 -2.68
C ASN A 63 -2.59 10.79 -3.14
N LYS A 64 -3.71 11.42 -3.53
CA LYS A 64 -3.76 12.86 -3.93
C LYS A 64 -3.70 13.83 -2.76
N ARG A 65 -3.70 13.33 -1.51
CA ARG A 65 -3.65 14.19 -0.34
C ARG A 65 -2.24 14.77 -0.20
N LYS A 66 -2.13 16.10 -0.13
CA LYS A 66 -0.86 16.82 0.05
C LYS A 66 0.06 16.22 1.13
N SER A 67 -0.47 15.88 2.31
CA SER A 67 0.34 15.30 3.39
C SER A 67 0.90 13.91 3.05
N ILE A 68 0.25 13.14 2.19
CA ILE A 68 0.73 11.83 1.73
C ILE A 68 1.73 12.02 0.59
N GLU A 69 1.46 12.91 -0.36
CA GLU A 69 2.39 13.23 -1.46
C GLU A 69 3.71 13.78 -0.92
N GLU A 70 3.66 14.76 -0.01
CA GLU A 70 4.86 15.40 0.55
C GLU A 70 5.68 14.47 1.47
N THR A 71 5.11 13.37 1.94
CA THR A 71 5.80 12.38 2.80
C THR A 71 6.13 11.07 2.09
N THR A 72 5.78 10.95 0.81
CA THR A 72 6.06 9.76 -0.01
C THR A 72 7.16 10.08 -1.00
N SER A 73 8.25 9.30 -0.96
CA SER A 73 9.34 9.45 -1.90
C SER A 73 8.89 9.16 -3.34
N GLU A 74 9.64 9.65 -4.32
CA GLU A 74 9.35 9.31 -5.71
C GLU A 74 9.52 7.81 -5.99
N ARG A 75 8.65 7.25 -6.86
CA ARG A 75 8.59 5.81 -7.16
C ARG A 75 9.95 5.20 -7.52
N ARG A 76 10.78 5.93 -8.26
CA ARG A 76 12.10 5.48 -8.73
C ARG A 76 13.09 5.08 -7.61
N HIS A 77 12.87 5.54 -6.38
CA HIS A 77 13.74 5.28 -5.24
C HIS A 77 13.34 4.02 -4.45
N TYR A 78 12.12 3.52 -4.64
CA TYR A 78 11.63 2.38 -3.88
C TYR A 78 12.25 1.03 -4.27
N PRO A 79 12.42 0.70 -5.58
CA PRO A 79 12.96 -0.60 -5.97
C PRO A 79 14.29 -0.92 -5.31
N GLN A 80 15.25 0.02 -5.27
CA GLN A 80 16.57 -0.26 -4.68
C GLN A 80 16.50 -0.49 -3.15
N ILE A 81 15.58 0.19 -2.46
CA ILE A 81 15.38 0.04 -1.01
C ILE A 81 14.71 -1.31 -0.70
N TYR A 82 13.64 -1.63 -1.43
CA TYR A 82 12.81 -2.80 -1.17
C TYR A 82 13.37 -4.09 -1.75
N GLN A 83 14.27 -4.04 -2.73
CA GLN A 83 14.96 -5.22 -3.27
C GLN A 83 15.64 -6.02 -2.15
N ARG A 84 16.27 -5.35 -1.18
CA ARG A 84 16.91 -6.02 -0.03
C ARG A 84 15.92 -6.79 0.83
N TYR A 85 14.70 -6.29 0.97
CA TYR A 85 13.63 -6.99 1.67
C TYR A 85 13.10 -8.16 0.84
N ALA A 86 12.92 -7.97 -0.46
CA ALA A 86 12.47 -9.02 -1.38
C ALA A 86 13.44 -10.20 -1.47
N ASP A 87 14.74 -9.91 -1.49
CA ASP A 87 15.85 -10.88 -1.53
C ASP A 87 16.21 -11.44 -0.15
N ASN A 88 15.49 -11.03 0.89
CA ASN A 88 15.73 -11.44 2.28
C ASN A 88 17.14 -11.10 2.82
N THR A 89 17.79 -10.06 2.28
CA THR A 89 19.13 -9.59 2.68
C THR A 89 19.12 -8.32 3.55
N ALA A 90 17.94 -7.76 3.83
CA ALA A 90 17.78 -6.58 4.67
C ALA A 90 18.38 -6.77 6.07
N GLN A 91 19.05 -5.73 6.58
CA GLN A 91 19.80 -5.75 7.85
C GLN A 91 19.10 -4.99 8.99
N SER A 92 17.84 -4.63 8.84
CA SER A 92 17.05 -4.07 9.96
C SER A 92 16.87 -5.12 11.05
N GLU A 93 16.71 -4.66 12.30
CA GLU A 93 16.48 -5.56 13.44
C GLU A 93 15.24 -6.42 13.25
N LEU A 94 14.17 -5.86 12.69
CA LEU A 94 12.96 -6.61 12.33
C LEU A 94 13.26 -7.70 11.29
N ALA A 95 14.04 -7.40 10.24
CA ALA A 95 14.37 -8.41 9.23
C ALA A 95 15.21 -9.56 9.79
N LYS A 96 16.14 -9.26 10.72
CA LYS A 96 16.90 -10.29 11.43
C LYS A 96 15.99 -11.15 12.32
N ALA A 97 15.13 -10.52 13.12
CA ALA A 97 14.18 -11.22 13.98
C ALA A 97 13.25 -12.15 13.18
N THR A 98 12.68 -11.66 12.07
CA THR A 98 11.82 -12.47 11.19
C THR A 98 12.56 -13.70 10.63
N ARG A 99 13.81 -13.55 10.17
CA ARG A 99 14.63 -14.68 9.68
C ARG A 99 14.94 -15.70 10.77
N GLU A 100 15.07 -15.25 12.01
CA GLU A 100 15.26 -16.11 13.19
C GLU A 100 13.94 -16.72 13.70
N GLY A 101 12.80 -16.44 13.07
CA GLY A 101 11.48 -16.91 13.51
C GLY A 101 10.96 -16.21 14.77
N LYS A 102 11.47 -15.02 15.08
CA LYS A 102 11.09 -14.20 16.25
C LYS A 102 10.12 -13.08 15.86
N GLY A 103 9.42 -12.54 16.87
CA GLY A 103 8.51 -11.41 16.73
C GLY A 103 9.21 -10.06 16.60
N VAL A 104 8.42 -8.98 16.66
CA VAL A 104 8.93 -7.60 16.63
C VAL A 104 9.86 -7.36 17.83
N PRO A 105 11.11 -6.91 17.61
CA PRO A 105 12.05 -6.60 18.68
C PRO A 105 11.70 -5.34 19.47
#